data_AF-A0A965PAK9-F1
#
_entry.id   AF-A0A965PAK9-F1
#
_cell.length_a   1.000
_cell.length_b   1.000
_cell.length_c   1.000
_cell.angle_alpha   90.00
_cell.angle_beta   90.00
_cell.angle_gamma   90.00
#
_symmetry.space_group_name_H-M   'P 1'
#
loop_
_entity.id
_entity.type
_entity.pdbx_description
1 polymer ?
#
loop_
_entity_poly.entity_id
_entity_poly.type
_entity_poly.pdbx_seq_one_letter_code
_entity_poly.pdbx_strand_id
1 'polypeptide(L)'
;MHWQLKVMRGSKKVDVYYYNPAEYQLEMRGCRLVNKPNKAKKVFEAGVHDVSGWVRCEELILRKDFHPILPIDNLEKLYYNPIRDPHWRRESDCNEFIWDGTEYATLLTNGKQVYILEERV
;
A
#
# COMPACT_ATOMS: atom_id res chain seq x y z
N MET A 1 -7.69 -0.49 13.89
CA MET A 1 -7.14 0.14 12.66
C MET A 1 -7.55 -0.75 11.51
N HIS A 2 -8.08 -0.19 10.42
CA HIS A 2 -8.63 -0.95 9.30
C HIS A 2 -7.94 -0.53 8.01
N TRP A 3 -7.83 -1.45 7.06
CA TRP A 3 -7.54 -1.09 5.67
C TRP A 3 -8.78 -0.39 5.11
N GLN A 4 -8.60 0.85 4.64
CA GLN A 4 -9.65 1.57 3.91
C GLN A 4 -9.47 1.32 2.42
N LEU A 5 -10.48 0.70 1.82
CA LEU A 5 -10.52 0.45 0.38
C LEU A 5 -11.49 1.42 -0.29
N LYS A 6 -11.11 2.00 -1.42
CA LYS A 6 -11.96 2.94 -2.18
C LYS A 6 -12.14 2.41 -3.60
N VAL A 7 -13.39 2.12 -3.97
CA VAL A 7 -13.73 1.77 -5.35
C VAL A 7 -13.91 3.05 -6.14
N MET A 8 -13.14 3.19 -7.22
CA MET A 8 -13.10 4.40 -8.04
C MET A 8 -13.58 4.10 -9.46
N ARG A 9 -14.42 4.97 -10.01
CA ARG A 9 -14.75 5.00 -11.45
C ARG A 9 -14.22 6.30 -12.03
N GLY A 10 -13.04 6.22 -12.66
CA GLY A 10 -12.27 7.41 -13.01
C GLY A 10 -11.85 8.17 -11.74
N SER A 11 -12.18 9.46 -11.67
CA SER A 11 -11.92 10.30 -10.48
C SER A 11 -13.04 10.23 -9.43
N LYS A 12 -14.19 9.60 -9.74
CA LYS A 12 -15.33 9.52 -8.84
C LYS A 12 -15.22 8.30 -7.92
N LYS A 13 -15.31 8.54 -6.61
CA LYS A 13 -15.45 7.48 -5.61
C LYS A 13 -16.87 6.90 -5.68
N VAL A 14 -16.96 5.60 -5.89
CA VAL A 14 -18.23 4.85 -5.98
C VAL A 14 -18.58 4.23 -4.64
N ASP A 15 -17.61 3.60 -3.97
CA ASP A 15 -17.83 2.92 -2.70
C ASP A 15 -16.59 2.94 -1.80
N VAL A 16 -16.78 2.64 -0.51
CA VAL A 16 -15.72 2.55 0.50
C VAL A 16 -15.97 1.36 1.43
N TYR A 17 -14.95 0.51 1.56
CA TYR A 17 -14.97 -0.64 2.47
C TYR A 17 -13.87 -0.52 3.50
N TYR A 18 -14.07 -1.19 4.64
CA TYR A 18 -13.10 -1.28 5.72
C TYR A 18 -12.89 -2.74 6.09
N TYR A 19 -11.64 -3.19 6.02
CA TYR A 19 -11.28 -4.58 6.36
C TYR A 19 -10.32 -4.61 7.54
N ASN A 20 -10.53 -5.58 8.44
CA ASN A 20 -9.65 -5.80 9.58
C ASN A 20 -8.36 -6.48 9.08
N PRO A 21 -7.18 -5.84 9.23
CA PRO A 21 -5.91 -6.41 8.79
C PRO A 21 -5.49 -7.69 9.53
N ALA A 22 -6.07 -7.95 10.71
CA ALA A 22 -5.85 -9.20 11.44
C ALA A 22 -6.69 -10.36 10.90
N GLU A 23 -7.71 -10.06 10.08
CA GLU A 23 -8.62 -11.07 9.53
C GLU A 23 -8.39 -11.30 8.04
N TYR A 24 -8.10 -10.24 7.27
CA TYR A 24 -7.97 -10.31 5.83
C TYR A 24 -6.56 -9.96 5.38
N GLN A 25 -6.01 -10.78 4.48
CA GLN A 25 -4.93 -10.38 3.60
C GLN A 25 -5.52 -9.85 2.29
N LEU A 26 -5.04 -8.68 1.87
CA LEU A 26 -5.34 -8.09 0.59
C LEU A 26 -4.30 -8.55 -0.42
N GLU A 27 -4.72 -9.18 -1.52
CA GLU A 27 -3.91 -9.33 -2.72
C GLU A 27 -4.35 -8.30 -3.75
N MET A 28 -3.44 -7.42 -4.12
CA MET A 28 -3.66 -6.29 -5.01
C MET A 28 -2.86 -6.52 -6.29
N ARG A 29 -3.51 -6.42 -7.45
CA ARG A 29 -2.86 -6.61 -8.76
C ARG A 29 -2.87 -5.34 -9.61
N GLY A 30 -1.88 -5.18 -10.47
CA GLY A 30 -1.71 -3.97 -11.28
C GLY A 30 -1.47 -2.74 -10.40
N CYS A 31 -0.52 -2.86 -9.47
CA CYS A 31 -0.31 -1.90 -8.41
C CYS A 31 0.54 -0.71 -8.83
N ARG A 32 0.26 0.46 -8.25
CA ARG A 32 1.11 1.66 -8.29
C ARG A 32 1.16 2.35 -6.94
N LEU A 33 2.36 2.70 -6.49
CA LEU A 33 2.57 3.43 -5.24
C LEU A 33 2.30 4.91 -5.46
N VAL A 34 1.17 5.40 -4.99
CA VAL A 34 0.79 6.80 -5.16
C VAL A 34 1.28 7.61 -3.97
N ASN A 35 1.94 8.73 -4.26
CA ASN A 35 2.27 9.77 -3.29
C ASN A 35 1.76 11.12 -3.78
N LYS A 36 1.32 11.99 -2.86
CA LYS A 36 1.08 13.41 -3.08
C LYS A 36 2.21 14.19 -2.40
N PRO A 37 3.32 14.52 -3.10
CA PRO A 37 4.54 15.04 -2.45
C PRO A 37 4.30 16.30 -1.62
N ASN A 38 3.55 17.27 -2.16
CA ASN A 38 3.22 18.50 -1.43
C ASN A 38 2.40 18.25 -0.15
N LYS A 39 1.58 17.20 -0.13
CA LYS A 39 0.81 16.82 1.05
C LYS A 39 1.66 16.03 2.03
N ALA A 40 2.49 15.11 1.55
CA ALA A 40 3.40 14.32 2.37
C ALA A 40 4.43 15.23 3.07
N LYS A 41 4.98 16.22 2.35
CA LYS A 41 5.87 17.24 2.94
C LYS A 41 5.20 17.99 4.09
N LYS A 42 3.94 18.40 3.93
CA LYS A 42 3.18 19.06 5.02
C LYS A 42 2.96 18.14 6.23
N VAL A 43 2.70 16.85 5.99
CA VAL A 43 2.55 15.85 7.06
C VAL A 43 3.86 15.66 7.81
N PHE A 44 4.97 15.56 7.08
CA PHE A 44 6.31 15.44 7.63
C PHE A 44 6.68 16.66 8.48
N GLU A 45 6.50 17.87 7.96
CA GLU A 45 6.79 19.13 8.65
C GLU A 45 5.91 19.35 9.88
N ALA A 46 4.63 19.00 9.80
CA ALA A 46 3.70 19.14 10.92
C ALA A 46 3.86 18.03 11.98
N GLY A 47 4.41 16.87 11.61
CA GLY A 47 4.46 15.68 12.47
C GLY A 47 3.09 15.07 12.79
N VAL A 48 2.04 15.46 12.06
CA VAL A 48 0.64 15.04 12.30
C VAL A 48 0.13 14.23 11.11
N HIS A 49 -0.42 13.05 11.41
CA HIS A 49 -0.95 12.14 10.41
C HIS A 49 -2.04 12.79 9.53
N ASP A 50 -1.85 12.71 8.21
CA ASP A 50 -2.90 12.97 7.21
C ASP A 50 -2.65 12.08 5.98
N VAL A 51 -3.69 11.80 5.19
CA VAL A 51 -3.59 10.91 4.03
C VAL A 51 -2.85 11.61 2.89
N SER A 52 -1.62 11.18 2.64
CA SER A 52 -0.77 11.69 1.56
C SER A 52 -0.35 10.65 0.52
N GLY A 53 -0.55 9.35 0.77
CA GLY A 53 -0.20 8.28 -0.17
C GLY A 53 -1.12 7.07 -0.01
N TRP A 54 -1.14 6.22 -1.05
CA TRP A 54 -1.93 4.98 -1.08
C TRP A 54 -1.43 4.05 -2.19
N VAL A 55 -1.80 2.77 -2.12
CA VAL A 55 -1.63 1.83 -3.24
C VAL A 55 -2.85 1.95 -4.15
N ARG A 56 -2.63 2.26 -5.42
CA ARG A 56 -3.65 2.11 -6.48
C ARG A 56 -3.49 0.71 -7.08
N CYS A 57 -4.58 0.00 -7.31
CA CYS A 57 -4.58 -1.30 -7.99
C CYS A 57 -5.72 -1.38 -8.99
N GLU A 58 -5.65 -2.37 -9.88
CA GLU A 58 -6.68 -2.69 -10.87
C GLU A 58 -7.65 -3.75 -10.33
N GLU A 59 -7.12 -4.75 -9.62
CA GLU A 59 -7.90 -5.83 -9.01
C GLU A 59 -7.51 -6.04 -7.55
N LEU A 60 -8.49 -6.51 -6.77
CA LEU A 60 -8.31 -6.88 -5.37
C LEU A 60 -8.96 -8.23 -5.08
N ILE A 61 -8.22 -9.11 -4.41
CA ILE A 61 -8.72 -10.37 -3.85
C ILE A 61 -8.60 -10.31 -2.32
N LEU A 62 -9.70 -10.63 -1.63
CA LEU A 62 -9.74 -10.74 -0.16
C LEU A 62 -9.46 -12.19 0.25
N ARG A 63 -8.39 -12.40 1.01
CA ARG A 63 -7.93 -13.72 1.48
C ARG A 63 -8.17 -13.89 2.98
N LYS A 64 -8.81 -14.99 3.40
CA LYS A 64 -9.10 -15.36 4.79
C LYS A 64 -9.51 -16.84 4.93
N ASP A 65 -10.46 -17.28 4.09
CA ASP A 65 -11.06 -18.62 4.15
C ASP A 65 -10.91 -19.38 2.81
N PHE A 66 -11.94 -19.34 1.95
CA PHE A 66 -11.97 -20.01 0.64
C PHE A 66 -10.80 -19.59 -0.26
N HIS A 67 -10.38 -18.33 -0.14
CA HIS A 67 -9.08 -17.88 -0.63
C HIS A 67 -8.10 -17.87 0.55
N PRO A 68 -7.25 -18.91 0.68
CA PRO A 68 -6.30 -18.97 1.78
C PRO A 68 -5.30 -17.81 1.67
N ILE A 69 -4.78 -17.38 2.83
CA ILE A 69 -3.69 -16.41 2.87
C ILE A 69 -2.44 -17.00 2.22
N LEU A 70 -1.68 -16.14 1.53
CA LEU A 70 -0.40 -16.47 0.91
C LEU A 70 0.74 -16.20 1.89
N PRO A 71 1.81 -17.02 1.84
CA PRO A 71 2.98 -16.85 2.69
C PRO A 71 3.73 -15.55 2.37
N ILE A 72 4.38 -14.97 3.38
CA ILE A 72 5.08 -13.68 3.28
C ILE A 72 6.55 -13.72 3.75
N ASP A 73 7.04 -14.89 4.17
CA ASP A 73 8.29 -15.02 4.93
C ASP A 73 9.55 -14.52 4.20
N ASN A 74 9.53 -14.53 2.87
CA ASN A 74 10.65 -14.10 2.01
C ASN A 74 10.29 -12.93 1.09
N LEU A 75 9.17 -12.26 1.35
CA LEU A 75 8.74 -11.14 0.51
C LEU A 75 9.33 -9.83 1.03
N GLU A 76 9.78 -9.00 0.11
CA GLU A 76 10.29 -7.67 0.44
C GLU A 76 9.17 -6.75 0.92
N LYS A 77 9.44 -5.96 1.95
CA LYS A 77 8.48 -5.00 2.51
C LYS A 77 8.56 -3.62 1.84
N LEU A 78 7.38 -3.02 1.70
CA LEU A 78 7.21 -1.61 1.33
C LEU A 78 6.79 -0.77 2.52
N TYR A 79 7.44 0.37 2.72
CA TYR A 79 7.15 1.28 3.82
C TYR A 79 6.64 2.62 3.31
N TYR A 80 5.62 3.14 3.98
CA TYR A 80 5.16 4.51 3.81
C TYR A 80 4.68 5.05 5.14
N ASN A 81 5.45 5.99 5.70
CA ASN A 81 5.10 6.71 6.90
C ASN A 81 5.47 8.18 6.74
N PRO A 82 4.58 9.02 6.20
CA PRO A 82 4.87 10.42 5.87
C PRO A 82 5.21 11.29 7.07
N ILE A 83 4.98 10.82 8.31
CA ILE A 83 5.45 11.49 9.53
C ILE A 83 6.97 11.33 9.69
N ARG A 84 7.54 10.21 9.23
CA ARG A 84 8.97 9.88 9.35
C ARG A 84 9.73 10.09 8.05
N ASP A 85 9.11 9.78 6.92
CA ASP A 85 9.67 9.95 5.58
C ASP A 85 8.52 10.21 4.60
N PRO A 86 8.53 11.34 3.87
CA PRO A 86 7.44 11.70 2.96
C PRO A 86 7.34 10.81 1.71
N HIS A 87 8.22 9.83 1.52
CA HIS A 87 8.31 8.97 0.34
C HIS A 87 8.04 7.49 0.63
N TRP A 88 7.68 6.74 -0.41
CA TRP A 88 7.67 5.28 -0.40
C TRP A 88 9.10 4.74 -0.38
N ARG A 89 9.34 3.74 0.49
CA ARG A 89 10.64 3.09 0.70
C ARG A 89 10.53 1.58 0.60
N ARG A 90 11.67 0.94 0.32
CA ARG A 90 11.83 -0.51 0.29
C ARG A 90 12.70 -0.98 1.45
N GLU A 91 12.58 -2.26 1.80
CA GLU A 91 13.39 -2.84 2.87
C GLU A 91 14.83 -3.04 2.45
N SER A 92 15.09 -3.39 1.19
CA SER A 92 16.43 -3.80 0.73
C SER A 92 17.44 -2.65 0.61
N ASP A 93 16.97 -1.40 0.51
CA ASP A 93 17.81 -0.27 0.08
C ASP A 93 18.20 0.69 1.20
N CYS A 94 17.86 0.39 2.45
CA CYS A 94 18.16 1.27 3.59
C CYS A 94 17.71 2.73 3.39
N ASN A 95 16.60 2.94 2.67
CA ASN A 95 16.06 4.25 2.28
C ASN A 95 16.92 5.06 1.29
N GLU A 96 17.82 4.42 0.55
CA GLU A 96 18.63 5.08 -0.49
C GLU A 96 17.77 5.59 -1.65
N PHE A 97 16.76 4.81 -2.08
CA PHE A 97 15.93 5.17 -3.22
C PHE A 97 14.51 5.58 -2.82
N ILE A 98 13.92 6.44 -3.67
CA ILE A 98 12.53 6.86 -3.57
C ILE A 98 11.71 6.02 -4.54
N TRP A 99 10.71 5.31 -4.03
CA TRP A 99 9.87 4.38 -4.81
C TRP A 99 8.50 4.96 -5.18
N ASP A 100 8.34 6.28 -5.04
CA ASP A 100 7.11 6.97 -5.42
C ASP A 100 6.78 6.74 -6.90
N GLY A 101 5.52 6.40 -7.17
CA GLY A 101 5.02 6.24 -8.52
C GLY A 101 5.40 4.92 -9.20
N THR A 102 6.22 4.09 -8.57
CA THR A 102 6.63 2.78 -9.10
C THR A 102 5.46 1.80 -9.12
N GLU A 103 5.56 0.81 -10.01
CA GLU A 103 4.49 -0.13 -10.33
C GLU A 103 4.92 -1.57 -10.05
N TYR A 104 3.96 -2.40 -9.67
CA TYR A 104 4.17 -3.79 -9.27
C TYR A 104 3.05 -4.64 -9.88
N ALA A 105 3.39 -5.86 -10.31
CA ALA A 105 2.38 -6.79 -10.80
C ALA A 105 1.44 -7.18 -9.65
N THR A 106 2.00 -7.61 -8.51
CA THR A 106 1.22 -8.05 -7.35
C THR A 106 1.84 -7.62 -6.01
N LEU A 107 1.00 -7.04 -5.15
CA LEU A 107 1.32 -6.71 -3.76
C LEU A 107 0.41 -7.46 -2.79
N LEU A 108 0.95 -7.84 -1.63
CA LEU A 108 0.20 -8.48 -0.55
C LEU A 108 0.22 -7.62 0.71
N THR A 109 -0.81 -7.73 1.55
CA THR A 109 -0.75 -7.22 2.92
C THR A 109 -0.64 -8.35 3.94
N ASN A 110 0.11 -8.14 5.01
CA ASN A 110 -0.03 -8.96 6.22
C ASN A 110 -0.03 -8.04 7.44
N GLY A 111 -1.12 -8.07 8.22
CA GLY A 111 -1.36 -7.03 9.22
C GLY A 111 -1.36 -5.63 8.58
N LYS A 112 -0.50 -4.74 9.08
CA LYS A 112 -0.35 -3.35 8.61
C LYS A 112 0.70 -3.19 7.50
N GLN A 113 1.40 -4.26 7.16
CA GLN A 113 2.57 -4.23 6.31
C GLN A 113 2.18 -4.61 4.88
N VAL A 114 2.83 -3.98 3.90
CA VAL A 114 2.70 -4.28 2.47
C VAL A 114 3.96 -4.98 2.00
N TYR A 115 3.80 -5.99 1.14
CA TYR A 115 4.85 -6.86 0.63
C TYR A 115 4.78 -6.95 -0.90
N ILE A 116 5.94 -7.09 -1.53
CA ILE A 116 6.07 -7.31 -2.97
C ILE A 116 5.99 -8.81 -3.21
N LEU A 117 4.94 -9.27 -3.90
CA LEU A 117 4.84 -10.66 -4.34
C LEU A 117 5.44 -10.83 -5.74
N GLU A 118 5.19 -9.87 -6.63
CA GLU A 118 5.62 -9.93 -8.02
C GLU A 118 5.92 -8.52 -8.55
N GLU A 119 7.13 -8.36 -9.10
CA GLU A 119 7.57 -7.14 -9.79
C GLU A 119 6.84 -6.98 -11.14
N ARG A 120 6.72 -5.75 -11.63
CA ARG A 120 6.23 -5.52 -13.01
C ARG A 120 7.41 -5.61 -13.98
N VAL A 121 7.35 -6.56 -14.92
CA VAL A 121 8.34 -6.72 -16.02
C VAL A 121 8.12 -5.66 -17.10
#